data_AF-A0A1I7UYH7-F1
#
_entry.id   AF-A0A1I7UYH7-F1
#
_cell.length_a   1.000
_cell.length_b   1.000
_cell.length_c   1.000
_cell.angle_alpha   90.00
_cell.angle_beta   90.00
_cell.angle_gamma   90.00
#
_symmetry.space_group_name_H-M   'P 1'
#
loop_
_entity.id
_entity.type
_entity.pdbx_description
1 polymer ?
#
loop_
_entity_poly.entity_id
_entity_poly.type
_entity_poly.pdbx_seq_one_letter_code
_entity_poly.pdbx_strand_id
1 'polypeptide(L)' 'MMESAREKTMSFKRHLKWSARFGGYPEEVLLRIAEFCTEMRYETRDELVVKPQYVYLVCRGSKEILFEDRKYSKQSIIE' A
#
# COMPACT_ATOMS: atom_id res chain seq x y z
N MET A 1 -13.73 -14.53 -14.53
CA MET A 1 -13.00 -15.48 -13.67
C MET A 1 -12.81 -14.83 -12.32
N MET A 2 -13.14 -15.52 -11.24
CA MET A 2 -12.84 -15.05 -9.87
C MET A 2 -11.42 -15.49 -9.55
N GLU A 3 -10.52 -14.57 -9.20
CA GLU A 3 -9.18 -14.93 -8.76
C GLU A 3 -9.26 -15.76 -7.48
N SER A 4 -8.50 -16.84 -7.41
CA SER A 4 -8.33 -17.62 -6.20
C SER A 4 -7.60 -16.80 -5.13
N ALA A 5 -7.84 -17.13 -3.86
CA ALA A 5 -7.14 -16.50 -2.73
C ALA A 5 -5.60 -16.58 -2.91
N ARG A 6 -5.12 -17.70 -3.44
CA ARG A 6 -3.68 -17.91 -3.72
C ARG A 6 -3.14 -16.96 -4.78
N GLU A 7 -3.88 -16.72 -5.87
CA GLU A 7 -3.47 -15.78 -6.92
C GLU A 7 -3.40 -14.36 -6.39
N LYS A 8 -4.36 -13.94 -5.55
CA LYS A 8 -4.33 -12.64 -4.89
C LYS A 8 -3.12 -12.47 -3.97
N THR A 9 -2.84 -13.43 -3.10
CA THR A 9 -1.66 -13.40 -2.23
C THR A 9 -0.37 -13.29 -3.04
N MET A 10 -0.25 -14.05 -4.14
CA MET A 10 0.92 -13.97 -5.02
C MET A 10 1.02 -12.61 -5.73
N SER A 11 -0.11 -11.98 -6.05
CA SER A 11 -0.16 -10.62 -6.57
C SER A 11 0.36 -9.60 -5.55
N PHE A 12 -0.16 -9.63 -4.31
CA PHE A 12 0.28 -8.74 -3.24
C PHE A 12 1.77 -8.88 -2.93
N LYS A 13 2.27 -10.12 -2.87
CA LYS A 13 3.70 -10.39 -2.71
C LYS A 13 4.54 -9.72 -3.80
N ARG A 14 4.11 -9.76 -5.07
CA ARG A 14 4.82 -9.09 -6.16
C ARG A 14 4.88 -7.57 -5.96
N HIS A 15 3.77 -6.96 -5.54
CA HIS A 15 3.75 -5.54 -5.21
C HIS A 15 4.67 -5.18 -4.03
N LEU A 16 4.67 -6.00 -2.97
CA LEU A 16 5.58 -5.80 -1.83
C LEU A 16 7.05 -5.88 -2.26
N LYS A 17 7.40 -6.82 -3.13
CA LYS A 17 8.77 -6.99 -3.66
C LYS A 17 9.27 -5.76 -4.43
N TRP A 18 8.38 -5.02 -5.08
CA TRP A 18 8.73 -3.80 -5.83
C TRP A 18 8.65 -2.53 -4.99
N SER A 19 8.17 -2.62 -3.75
CA SER A 19 8.14 -1.46 -2.85
C SER A 19 9.53 -1.16 -2.29
N ALA A 20 9.86 0.12 -2.14
CA ALA A 20 11.10 0.54 -1.51
C ALA A 20 11.23 0.03 -0.07
N ARG A 21 10.11 -0.03 0.66
CA ARG A 21 10.08 -0.40 2.08
C ARG A 21 10.22 -1.90 2.33
N PHE A 22 9.58 -2.74 1.52
CA PHE A 22 9.51 -4.19 1.76
C PHE A 22 10.39 -5.00 0.81
N GLY A 23 10.86 -4.42 -0.30
CA GLY A 23 11.52 -5.15 -1.39
C GLY A 23 12.77 -5.94 -0.99
N GLY A 24 13.46 -5.54 0.08
CA GLY A 24 14.62 -6.25 0.62
C GLY A 24 14.31 -7.43 1.55
N TYR A 25 13.04 -7.67 1.90
CA TYR A 25 12.70 -8.75 2.82
C TYR A 25 12.73 -10.13 2.17
N PRO A 26 13.07 -11.19 2.94
CA PRO A 26 13.03 -12.56 2.47
C PRO A 26 11.67 -12.97 1.92
N GLU A 27 11.67 -13.91 0.98
CA GLU A 27 10.46 -14.32 0.26
C GLU A 27 9.36 -14.86 1.19
N GLU A 28 9.72 -15.60 2.23
CA GLU A 28 8.80 -16.13 3.25
C GLU A 28 8.14 -15.03 4.06
N VAL A 29 8.87 -13.96 4.38
CA VAL A 29 8.35 -12.79 5.09
C VAL A 29 7.36 -12.04 4.20
N LEU A 30 7.69 -11.85 2.93
CA LEU A 30 6.79 -11.22 1.96
C LEU A 30 5.50 -12.03 1.75
N LEU A 31 5.59 -13.36 1.72
CA LEU A 31 4.42 -14.24 1.66
C LEU A 31 3.52 -14.05 2.87
N ARG A 32 4.08 -14.06 4.08
CA ARG A 32 3.32 -13.83 5.32
C ARG A 32 2.64 -12.47 5.33
N ILE A 33 3.33 -11.40 4.94
CA ILE A 33 2.72 -10.06 4.87
C ILE A 33 1.58 -10.04 3.83
N ALA A 34 1.79 -10.67 2.67
CA ALA A 34 0.80 -10.73 1.60
C ALA A 34 -0.49 -11.43 2.01
N GLU A 35 -0.45 -12.40 2.93
CA GLU A 35 -1.64 -13.07 3.46
C GLU A 35 -2.56 -12.12 4.26
N PHE A 36 -2.02 -11.04 4.84
CA PHE A 36 -2.79 -10.03 5.58
C PHE A 36 -3.18 -8.81 4.73
N CYS A 37 -2.68 -8.71 3.49
CA CYS A 37 -3.00 -7.59 2.62
C CYS A 37 -4.46 -7.65 2.15
N THR A 38 -5.10 -6.49 2.10
CA THR A 38 -6.44 -6.32 1.55
C THR A 38 -6.38 -5.34 0.39
N GLU A 39 -7.00 -5.70 -0.74
CA GLU A 39 -7.11 -4.80 -1.89
C GLU A 39 -8.16 -3.73 -1.61
N MET A 40 -7.81 -2.47 -1.86
CA MET A 40 -8.74 -1.34 -1.84
C MET A 40 -8.68 -0.66 -3.21
N ARG A 41 -9.84 -0.33 -3.75
CA ARG A 41 -9.98 0.37 -5.03
C ARG A 41 -10.75 1.66 -4.79
N TYR A 42 -10.27 2.73 -5.41
CA TYR A 42 -10.82 4.07 -5.32
C TYR A 42 -11.04 4.59 -6.74
N GLU A 43 -12.15 5.25 -6.95
CA GLU A 43 -12.44 5.97 -8.19
C GLU A 43 -11.86 7.39 -8.14
N THR A 44 -11.94 8.08 -9.28
CA THR A 44 -11.42 9.45 -9.38
C THR A 44 -12.22 10.36 -8.47
N ARG A 45 -11.54 11.10 -7.58
CA ARG A 45 -12.11 12.00 -6.55
C ARG A 45 -12.61 11.32 -5.27
N ASP A 46 -12.43 10.01 -5.12
CA ASP A 46 -12.68 9.39 -3.83
C ASP A 46 -11.64 9.86 -2.81
N GLU A 47 -12.11 10.30 -1.65
CA GLU A 47 -11.27 10.68 -0.52
C GLU A 47 -11.03 9.50 0.41
N LEU A 48 -9.76 9.14 0.60
CA LEU A 48 -9.36 8.16 1.61
C LEU A 48 -8.93 8.86 2.90
N VAL A 49 -9.73 8.70 3.95
CA VAL A 49 -9.30 9.05 5.32
C VAL A 49 -8.32 8.00 5.82
N VAL A 50 -7.03 8.34 5.81
CA VAL A 50 -5.93 7.46 6.23
C VAL A 50 -6.03 7.19 7.73
N LYS A 51 -6.06 5.91 8.11
CA LYS A 51 -6.05 5.48 9.50
C LYS A 51 -4.63 5.09 9.93
N PRO A 52 -4.13 5.59 11.08
CA PRO A 52 -2.73 5.39 11.49
C PRO A 52 -2.37 3.94 11.84
N GLN A 53 -3.36 3.07 12.07
CA GLN A 53 -3.14 1.66 12.39
C GLN A 53 -2.77 0.81 11.17
N TYR A 54 -2.89 1.37 9.96
CA TYR A 54 -2.68 0.63 8.72
C TYR A 54 -1.49 1.17 7.93
N VAL A 55 -0.86 0.26 7.17
CA VAL A 55 0.14 0.62 6.18
C VAL A 55 -0.49 0.52 4.80
N TYR A 56 -0.45 1.61 4.04
CA TYR A 56 -1.04 1.70 2.71
C TYR A 56 0.06 1.62 1.65
N LEU A 57 -0.07 0.66 0.72
CA LEU A 57 0.77 0.53 -0.45
C LEU A 57 -0.04 0.91 -1.69
N VAL A 58 0.42 1.92 -2.44
CA VAL A 58 -0.22 2.30 -3.71
C VAL A 58 0.32 1.39 -4.79
N CYS A 59 -0.50 0.45 -5.27
CA CYS A 59 -0.10 -0.53 -6.28
C CYS A 59 -0.32 -0.04 -7.72
N ARG A 60 -1.24 0.93 -7.94
CA ARG A 60 -1.56 1.50 -9.25
C ARG A 60 -2.11 2.92 -9.09
N GLY A 61 -1.78 3.79 -10.06
CA GLY A 61 -2.24 5.18 -10.08
C GLY A 61 -1.38 6.11 -9.25
N SER A 62 -1.89 7.32 -9.03
CA SER A 62 -1.28 8.35 -8.20
C SER A 62 -2.25 8.76 -7.09
N LYS A 63 -1.71 9.34 -6.02
CA LYS A 63 -2.49 9.91 -4.92
C LYS A 63 -2.03 11.33 -4.67
N GLU A 64 -2.96 12.20 -4.35
CA GLU A 64 -2.68 13.53 -3.80
C GLU A 64 -2.86 13.45 -2.28
N ILE A 65 -1.89 13.98 -1.53
CA ILE A 65 -1.94 13.97 -0.07
C ILE A 65 -2.42 15.35 0.37
N LEU A 66 -3.64 15.40 0.91
CA LEU A 66 -4.19 16.58 1.53
C LEU A 66 -3.90 16.52 3.03
N PHE A 67 -3.23 17.53 3.55
CA PHE A 67 -3.02 17.69 4.98
C PHE A 67 -4.10 18.63 5.51
N GLU A 68 -5.04 18.13 6.31
CA GLU A 68 -5.89 19.01 7.11
C GLU A 68 -4.99 19.66 8.17
N ASP A 69 -4.86 20.99 8.10
CA ASP A 69 -3.97 21.80 8.93
C ASP A 69 -4.18 21.57 10.44
N ARG A 70 -3.49 20.58 10.98
CA ARG A 70 -2.95 20.63 12.35
C ARG A 70 -1.45 20.84 12.20
N LYS A 71 -1.05 22.12 12.16
CA LYS A 71 0.31 22.65 12.33
C LYS A 71 1.40 21.57 12.52
N TYR A 72 1.89 20.97 11.45
CA TYR A 72 3.19 20.32 11.47
C TYR A 72 3.91 20.65 10.16
N SER A 73 5.02 21.36 10.34
CA SER A 73 6.00 21.78 9.35
C SER A 73 6.18 20.74 8.24
N LYS A 74 6.05 21.20 6.99
CA LYS A 74 6.48 20.49 5.77
C LYS A 74 7.84 19.82 6.03
N GLN A 75 7.83 18.50 6.25
CA GLN A 75 9.04 17.70 6.05
C GLN A 75 8.91 17.10 4.66
N SER A 76 9.61 17.72 3.72
CA SER A 76 9.95 17.15 2.44
C SER A 76 10.61 15.80 2.70
N ILE A 77 9.89 14.70 2.44
CA ILE A 77 10.54 13.39 2.35
C ILE A 77 11.10 13.33 0.93
N ILE A 78 12.40 13.59 0.85
CA ILE A 78 13.26 13.27 -0.30
C ILE A 78 13.88 11.90 0.00
N GLU A 79 13.93 11.08 -1.06
CA GLU A 79 14.39 9.67 -1.20
C GLU A 79 13.35 8.56 -0.99
#